data_AF-A0A6N7H624-F1
#
_entry.id   AF-A0A6N7H624-F1
#
_cell.length_a   1.000
_cell.length_b   1.000
_cell.length_c   1.000
_cell.angle_alpha   90.00
_cell.angle_beta   90.00
_cell.angle_gamma   90.00
#
_symmetry.space_group_name_H-M   'P 1'
#
loop_
_entity.id
_entity.type
_entity.pdbx_description
1 polymer ?
#
loop_
_entity_poly.entity_id
_entity_poly.type
_entity_poly.pdbx_seq_one_letter_code
_entity_poly.pdbx_strand_id
1 'polypeptide(L)'
;MFAALYVDGDPARLPDDTPDTVSLEFDTDYTPTYRCRACGEELTETVDGYETESGDTTCVDFEPAADTDPDYGEGPHEPERIPLSWCNSAAVHTDESEDSVTVSISVGDPRGAFTFTIRRVPDDTDGDLAGHLIMHTPYVGQPLAHMDLTPLRDGTHVVGPYAPTRRLRAVPPAA
;
A
#
# COMPACT_ATOMS: atom_id res chain seq x y z
N MET A 1 -24.30 13.18 -13.74
CA MET A 1 -22.83 13.27 -13.56
C MET A 1 -22.33 11.85 -13.73
N PHE A 2 -21.34 11.60 -14.59
CA PHE A 2 -20.81 10.24 -14.78
C PHE A 2 -19.50 10.14 -14.01
N ALA A 3 -19.42 9.21 -13.06
CA ALA A 3 -18.16 8.86 -12.42
C ALA A 3 -17.28 8.14 -13.45
N ALA A 4 -16.02 8.54 -13.56
CA ALA A 4 -15.04 7.87 -14.42
C ALA A 4 -13.97 7.23 -13.54
N LEU A 5 -13.72 5.94 -13.75
CA LEU A 5 -12.61 5.24 -13.13
C LEU A 5 -11.34 5.53 -13.93
N TYR A 6 -10.26 5.85 -13.24
CA TYR A 6 -8.93 6.01 -13.83
C TYR A 6 -7.96 5.01 -13.21
N VAL A 7 -7.13 4.37 -14.05
CA VAL A 7 -6.02 3.52 -13.64
C VAL A 7 -4.75 4.18 -14.18
N ASP A 8 -3.81 4.51 -13.30
CA ASP A 8 -2.56 5.21 -13.65
C ASP A 8 -2.77 6.52 -14.43
N GLY A 9 -3.89 7.19 -14.19
CA GLY A 9 -4.26 8.45 -14.87
C GLY A 9 -4.95 8.27 -16.23
N ASP A 10 -5.08 7.03 -16.71
CA ASP A 10 -5.82 6.70 -17.92
C ASP A 10 -7.24 6.22 -17.59
N PRO A 11 -8.27 6.67 -18.34
CA PRO A 11 -9.65 6.24 -18.08
C PRO A 11 -9.80 4.75 -18.36
N ALA A 12 -10.28 4.01 -17.35
CA ALA A 12 -10.55 2.60 -17.48
C ALA A 12 -11.71 2.38 -18.46
N ARG A 13 -11.53 1.44 -19.40
CA ARG A 13 -12.58 1.07 -20.35
C ARG A 13 -13.50 0.05 -19.70
N LEU A 14 -14.59 0.56 -19.14
CA LEU A 14 -15.63 -0.23 -18.50
C LEU A 14 -16.77 -0.50 -19.51
N PRO A 15 -17.23 -1.75 -19.69
CA PRO A 15 -18.41 -2.03 -20.51
C PRO A 15 -19.68 -1.39 -19.94
N ASP A 16 -20.72 -1.19 -20.75
CA ASP A 16 -21.94 -0.50 -20.31
C ASP A 16 -22.70 -1.23 -19.17
N ASP A 17 -22.47 -2.55 -19.01
CA ASP A 17 -23.03 -3.39 -17.93
C ASP A 17 -22.03 -3.59 -16.76
N THR A 18 -21.14 -2.62 -16.49
CA THR A 18 -20.16 -2.76 -15.42
C THR A 18 -20.83 -2.70 -14.04
N PRO A 19 -20.53 -3.62 -13.11
CA PRO A 19 -21.09 -3.59 -11.77
C PRO A 19 -20.65 -2.34 -10.99
N ASP A 20 -21.43 -1.95 -9.98
CA ASP A 20 -21.17 -0.79 -9.09
C ASP A 20 -19.95 -0.97 -8.17
N THR A 21 -19.13 -1.99 -8.42
CA THR A 21 -17.96 -2.36 -7.65
C THR A 21 -16.80 -2.64 -8.59
N VAL A 22 -15.67 -2.02 -8.29
CA VAL A 22 -14.40 -2.33 -8.95
C VAL A 22 -13.43 -2.77 -7.87
N SER A 23 -12.94 -4.00 -8.00
CA SER A 23 -11.90 -4.56 -7.15
C SER A 23 -10.65 -4.86 -7.98
N LEU A 24 -9.50 -4.57 -7.39
CA LEU A 24 -8.21 -5.08 -7.81
C LEU A 24 -7.77 -6.08 -6.76
N GLU A 25 -7.62 -7.33 -7.17
CA GLU A 25 -7.09 -8.41 -6.33
C GLU A 25 -5.67 -8.71 -6.80
N PHE A 26 -4.76 -8.82 -5.84
CA PHE A 26 -3.39 -9.25 -6.09
C PHE A 26 -3.29 -10.72 -5.70
N ASP A 27 -2.62 -11.52 -6.54
CA ASP A 27 -2.31 -12.91 -6.20
C ASP A 27 -1.19 -12.92 -5.15
N THR A 28 -1.59 -13.03 -3.88
CA THR A 28 -0.68 -12.98 -2.72
C THR A 28 -0.40 -14.35 -2.13
N ASP A 29 -0.89 -15.44 -2.74
CA ASP A 29 -0.82 -16.74 -2.10
C ASP A 29 0.64 -17.19 -1.89
N TYR A 30 1.59 -16.76 -2.76
CA TYR A 30 3.02 -17.11 -2.65
C TYR A 30 3.98 -16.11 -3.31
N THR A 31 3.64 -14.82 -3.45
CA THR A 31 4.57 -13.88 -4.10
C THR A 31 5.65 -13.37 -3.12
N PRO A 32 6.94 -13.49 -3.46
CA PRO A 32 8.01 -12.96 -2.63
C PRO A 32 7.87 -11.44 -2.49
N THR A 33 8.29 -10.91 -1.34
CA THR A 33 8.28 -9.46 -1.10
C THR A 33 9.53 -8.76 -1.62
N TYR A 34 10.55 -9.54 -1.96
CA TYR A 34 11.83 -9.07 -2.47
C TYR A 34 12.27 -9.86 -3.69
N ARG A 35 13.06 -9.21 -4.54
CA ARG A 35 13.82 -9.83 -5.61
C ARG A 35 15.25 -9.30 -5.59
N CYS A 36 16.20 -10.05 -6.13
CA CYS A 36 17.54 -9.56 -6.35
C CYS A 36 17.51 -8.51 -7.46
N ARG A 37 18.04 -7.32 -7.19
CA ARG A 37 18.16 -6.25 -8.17
C ARG A 37 19.03 -6.67 -9.37
N ALA A 38 20.05 -7.48 -9.12
CA ALA A 38 21.03 -7.90 -10.11
C ALA A 38 20.53 -9.05 -11.00
N CYS A 39 20.27 -10.22 -10.42
CA CYS A 39 19.83 -11.41 -11.19
C CYS A 39 18.31 -11.52 -11.36
N GLY A 40 17.51 -10.71 -10.65
CA GLY A 40 16.05 -10.75 -10.71
C GLY A 40 15.39 -11.88 -9.92
N GLU A 41 16.17 -12.78 -9.30
CA GLU A 41 15.62 -13.91 -8.55
C GLU A 41 14.81 -13.49 -7.33
N GLU A 42 13.79 -14.26 -7.02
CA GLU A 42 12.92 -14.08 -5.87
C GLU A 42 13.69 -14.31 -4.57
N LEU A 43 13.54 -13.40 -3.61
CA LEU A 43 14.26 -13.45 -2.34
C LEU A 43 13.31 -13.61 -1.17
N THR A 44 13.67 -14.53 -0.29
CA THR A 44 13.07 -14.72 1.03
C THR A 44 14.00 -14.13 2.09
N GLU A 45 13.44 -13.31 2.97
CA GLU A 45 14.18 -12.79 4.13
C GLU A 45 14.27 -13.88 5.21
N THR A 46 15.49 -14.21 5.61
CA THR A 46 15.79 -15.17 6.68
C THR A 46 16.55 -14.49 7.81
N VAL A 47 16.82 -15.24 8.88
CA VAL A 47 17.60 -14.73 10.03
C VAL A 47 19.05 -14.39 9.67
N ASP A 48 19.56 -14.99 8.60
CA ASP A 48 20.95 -14.85 8.15
C ASP A 48 21.10 -13.89 6.94
N GLY A 49 20.00 -13.35 6.42
CA GLY A 49 20.02 -12.41 5.31
C GLY A 49 18.89 -12.67 4.30
N TYR A 50 19.21 -12.61 3.01
CA TYR A 50 18.29 -12.94 1.94
C TYR A 50 18.80 -14.16 1.19
N GLU A 51 17.89 -15.10 0.92
CA GLU A 51 18.19 -16.28 0.12
C GLU A 51 17.12 -16.49 -0.95
N THR A 52 17.51 -17.21 -2.00
CA THR A 52 16.61 -17.61 -3.09
C THR A 52 15.75 -18.79 -2.66
N GLU A 53 14.75 -19.20 -3.45
CA GLU A 53 13.96 -20.40 -3.15
C GLU A 53 14.80 -21.68 -3.04
N SER A 54 15.97 -21.73 -3.69
CA SER A 54 16.91 -22.86 -3.55
C SER A 54 17.82 -22.77 -2.32
N GLY A 55 17.68 -21.71 -1.51
CA GLY A 55 18.53 -21.44 -0.34
C GLY A 55 19.89 -20.86 -0.71
N ASP A 56 20.03 -20.27 -1.91
CA ASP A 56 21.29 -19.62 -2.29
C ASP A 56 21.34 -18.20 -1.72
N THR A 57 22.49 -17.82 -1.19
CA THR A 57 22.75 -16.49 -0.64
C THR A 57 23.68 -15.67 -1.54
N THR A 58 24.18 -16.29 -2.62
CA THR A 58 25.17 -15.72 -3.53
C THR A 58 24.56 -15.47 -4.91
N CYS A 59 24.74 -14.26 -5.41
CA CYS A 59 24.36 -13.82 -6.73
C CYS A 59 25.57 -13.80 -7.67
N VAL A 60 25.47 -14.55 -8.76
CA VAL A 60 26.47 -14.58 -9.84
C VAL A 60 26.50 -13.30 -10.68
N ASP A 61 25.38 -12.56 -10.71
CA ASP A 61 25.26 -11.30 -11.42
C ASP A 61 25.57 -10.09 -10.52
N PHE A 62 26.14 -10.34 -9.34
CA PHE A 62 26.49 -9.28 -8.39
C PHE A 62 27.42 -8.25 -9.04
N GLU A 63 26.99 -6.98 -9.05
CA GLU A 63 27.80 -5.87 -9.52
C GLU A 63 28.47 -5.19 -8.32
N PRO A 64 29.78 -5.40 -8.07
CA PRO A 64 30.47 -4.72 -6.99
C PRO A 64 30.42 -3.20 -7.17
N ALA A 65 30.29 -2.46 -6.06
CA ALA A 65 30.46 -1.02 -6.07
C ALA A 65 31.85 -0.65 -6.63
N ALA A 66 31.97 0.54 -7.26
CA ALA A 66 33.19 0.98 -7.95
C ALA A 66 34.49 0.95 -7.11
N ASP A 67 34.37 0.85 -5.79
CA ASP A 67 35.48 0.79 -4.84
C ASP A 67 35.86 -0.65 -4.40
N THR A 68 35.21 -1.67 -4.97
CA THR A 68 35.45 -3.10 -4.68
C THR A 68 36.32 -3.75 -5.76
N ASP A 69 37.11 -4.76 -5.37
CA ASP A 69 38.01 -5.47 -6.29
C ASP A 69 37.20 -6.14 -7.43
N PRO A 70 37.48 -5.81 -8.71
CA PRO A 70 36.69 -6.29 -9.85
C PRO A 70 36.81 -7.81 -10.12
N ASP A 71 37.68 -8.53 -9.41
CA ASP A 71 37.85 -9.99 -9.57
C ASP A 71 36.84 -10.84 -8.76
N TYR A 72 35.90 -10.23 -8.02
CA TYR A 72 34.79 -10.95 -7.39
C TYR A 72 33.67 -11.18 -8.41
N GLY A 73 33.66 -12.37 -9.03
CA GLY A 73 32.63 -12.77 -10.00
C GLY A 73 31.29 -13.21 -9.38
N GLU A 74 31.19 -13.26 -8.05
CA GLU A 74 29.99 -13.62 -7.30
C GLU A 74 29.97 -12.83 -5.98
N GLY A 75 28.79 -12.42 -5.51
CA GLY A 75 28.62 -11.65 -4.27
C GLY A 75 27.22 -11.78 -3.68
N PRO A 76 26.86 -11.09 -2.59
CA PRO A 76 25.55 -11.25 -1.97
C PRO A 76 24.42 -10.75 -2.87
N HIS A 77 23.22 -11.34 -2.75
CA HIS A 77 22.03 -10.77 -3.40
C HIS A 77 21.74 -9.35 -2.89
N GLU A 78 21.34 -8.46 -3.81
CA GLU A 78 20.89 -7.10 -3.49
C GLU A 78 19.36 -7.04 -3.43
N PRO A 79 18.73 -7.02 -2.25
CA PRO A 79 17.28 -7.05 -2.15
C PRO A 79 16.61 -5.76 -2.64
N GLU A 80 15.71 -5.88 -3.61
CA GLU A 80 14.77 -4.86 -4.07
C GLU A 80 13.34 -5.28 -3.72
N ARG A 81 12.54 -4.36 -3.17
CA ARG A 81 11.13 -4.63 -2.86
C ARG A 81 10.31 -4.79 -4.13
N ILE A 82 9.48 -5.83 -4.18
CA ILE A 82 8.50 -5.99 -5.25
C ILE A 82 7.33 -5.04 -4.96
N PRO A 83 6.98 -4.12 -5.89
CA PRO A 83 5.87 -3.20 -5.67
C PRO A 83 4.55 -3.94 -5.43
N LEU A 84 3.79 -3.48 -4.42
CA LEU A 84 2.45 -3.95 -4.08
C LEU A 84 2.33 -5.43 -3.65
N SER A 85 3.44 -6.17 -3.47
CA SER A 85 3.43 -7.55 -2.98
C SER A 85 2.86 -7.73 -1.56
N TRP A 86 2.62 -6.62 -0.86
CA TRP A 86 2.03 -6.55 0.48
C TRP A 86 0.53 -6.18 0.46
N CYS A 87 0.00 -5.81 -0.70
CA CYS A 87 -1.40 -5.45 -0.89
C CYS A 87 -2.14 -6.70 -1.38
N ASN A 88 -3.16 -7.15 -0.65
CA ASN A 88 -3.99 -8.27 -1.05
C ASN A 88 -5.10 -7.82 -2.00
N SER A 89 -5.73 -6.68 -1.68
CA SER A 89 -6.76 -6.11 -2.55
C SER A 89 -6.99 -4.62 -2.29
N ALA A 90 -7.49 -3.93 -3.30
CA ALA A 90 -8.02 -2.59 -3.17
C ALA A 90 -9.33 -2.49 -3.96
N ALA A 91 -10.39 -1.96 -3.36
CA ALA A 91 -11.69 -1.86 -4.02
C ALA A 91 -12.39 -0.52 -3.76
N VAL A 92 -13.20 -0.12 -4.73
CA VAL A 92 -14.15 1.00 -4.63
C VAL A 92 -15.54 0.44 -4.90
N HIS A 93 -16.47 0.73 -4.00
CA HIS A 93 -17.87 0.37 -4.11
C HIS A 93 -18.74 1.62 -4.02
N THR A 94 -19.70 1.75 -4.93
CA THR A 94 -20.68 2.85 -4.94
C THR A 94 -22.07 2.30 -4.68
N ASP A 95 -22.81 2.94 -3.77
CA ASP A 95 -24.20 2.61 -3.48
C ASP A 95 -25.09 3.82 -3.77
N GLU A 96 -25.86 3.74 -4.87
CA GLU A 96 -26.77 4.81 -5.28
C GLU A 96 -27.94 5.00 -4.32
N SER A 97 -28.38 3.92 -3.64
CA SER A 97 -29.52 3.99 -2.73
C SER A 97 -29.20 4.75 -1.44
N GLU A 98 -27.93 4.72 -1.03
CA GLU A 98 -27.40 5.41 0.16
C GLU A 98 -26.59 6.68 -0.18
N ASP A 99 -26.47 7.04 -1.47
CA ASP A 99 -25.61 8.12 -2.00
C ASP A 99 -24.21 8.09 -1.35
N SER A 100 -23.55 6.93 -1.45
CA SER A 100 -22.30 6.66 -0.74
C SER A 100 -21.23 5.97 -1.59
N VAL A 101 -19.98 6.22 -1.21
CA VAL A 101 -18.78 5.64 -1.81
C VAL A 101 -17.95 5.01 -0.70
N THR A 102 -17.62 3.73 -0.84
CA THR A 102 -16.76 2.98 0.08
C THR A 102 -15.45 2.61 -0.60
N VAL A 103 -14.34 2.87 0.07
CA VAL A 103 -12.99 2.47 -0.35
C VAL A 103 -12.46 1.46 0.65
N SER A 104 -11.93 0.35 0.17
CA SER A 104 -11.27 -0.67 0.99
C SER A 104 -9.86 -0.98 0.45
N ILE A 105 -8.91 -1.18 1.37
CA ILE A 105 -7.52 -1.54 1.08
C ILE A 105 -7.13 -2.66 2.06
N SER A 106 -6.94 -3.86 1.54
CA SER A 106 -6.54 -5.06 2.28
C SER A 106 -5.06 -5.34 2.07
N VAL A 107 -4.30 -5.46 3.15
CA VAL A 107 -2.82 -5.43 3.12
C VAL A 107 -2.22 -6.48 4.04
N GLY A 108 -2.55 -7.76 3.84
CA GLY A 108 -2.04 -8.88 4.64
C GLY A 108 -2.25 -8.79 6.17
N ASP A 109 -2.88 -7.73 6.67
CA ASP A 109 -3.01 -7.43 8.08
C ASP A 109 -4.07 -8.37 8.67
N PRO A 110 -3.76 -9.11 9.76
CA PRO A 110 -4.71 -10.03 10.38
C PRO A 110 -5.96 -9.34 10.95
N ARG A 111 -5.96 -8.01 11.08
CA ARG A 111 -7.13 -7.22 11.49
C ARG A 111 -8.07 -6.86 10.33
N GLY A 112 -7.70 -7.20 9.10
CA GLY A 112 -8.52 -6.98 7.90
C GLY A 112 -8.20 -5.68 7.16
N ALA A 113 -9.02 -5.38 6.16
CA ALA A 113 -8.83 -4.22 5.30
C ALA A 113 -9.08 -2.90 6.03
N PHE A 114 -8.26 -1.88 5.70
CA PHE A 114 -8.63 -0.50 5.99
C PHE A 114 -9.75 -0.10 5.04
N THR A 115 -10.91 0.20 5.61
CA THR A 115 -12.09 0.64 4.85
C THR A 115 -12.51 2.02 5.32
N PHE A 116 -13.08 2.86 4.45
CA PHE A 116 -13.85 4.03 4.85
C PHE A 116 -14.97 4.29 3.85
N THR A 117 -16.05 4.89 4.32
CA THR A 117 -17.22 5.23 3.51
C THR A 117 -17.49 6.72 3.60
N ILE A 118 -17.68 7.40 2.48
CA ILE A 118 -18.18 8.77 2.43
C ILE A 118 -19.62 8.69 1.94
N ARG A 119 -20.54 9.32 2.66
CA ARG A 119 -21.94 9.49 2.23
C ARG A 119 -22.32 10.96 2.21
N ARG A 120 -23.25 11.34 1.34
CA ARG A 120 -23.90 12.65 1.39
C ARG A 120 -25.12 12.61 2.31
N VAL A 121 -25.33 13.69 3.06
CA VAL A 121 -26.62 13.95 3.71
C VAL A 121 -27.43 14.85 2.78
N PRO A 122 -28.66 14.45 2.37
CA PRO A 122 -29.50 15.29 1.51
C PRO A 122 -29.75 16.68 2.11
N ASP A 123 -29.86 17.68 1.23
CA ASP A 123 -30.02 19.08 1.63
C ASP A 123 -31.38 19.34 2.30
N ASP A 124 -32.36 18.47 2.05
CA ASP A 124 -33.74 18.53 2.55
C ASP A 124 -33.96 17.69 3.82
N THR A 125 -32.91 17.08 4.36
CA THR A 125 -32.99 16.34 5.63
C THR A 125 -33.07 17.31 6.81
N ASP A 126 -33.94 17.05 7.78
CA ASP A 126 -33.98 17.82 9.02
C ASP A 126 -32.72 17.55 9.87
N GLY A 127 -31.94 18.60 10.16
CA GLY A 127 -30.82 18.54 11.11
C GLY A 127 -29.59 19.33 10.68
N ASP A 128 -28.65 19.50 11.62
CA ASP A 128 -27.45 20.34 11.43
C ASP A 128 -26.45 19.79 10.41
N LEU A 129 -26.64 18.56 9.93
CA LEU A 129 -25.78 17.90 8.95
C LEU A 129 -26.36 17.91 7.53
N ALA A 130 -27.52 18.54 7.30
CA ALA A 130 -28.11 18.67 5.96
C ALA A 130 -27.12 19.29 4.97
N GLY A 131 -26.94 18.65 3.81
CA GLY A 131 -26.00 19.08 2.77
C GLY A 131 -24.51 18.84 3.06
N HIS A 132 -24.17 18.17 4.17
CA HIS A 132 -22.79 17.81 4.48
C HIS A 132 -22.42 16.42 3.93
N LEU A 133 -21.11 16.22 3.71
CA LEU A 133 -20.52 14.90 3.51
C LEU A 133 -20.06 14.32 4.85
N ILE A 134 -20.37 13.06 5.10
CA ILE A 134 -20.01 12.35 6.32
C ILE A 134 -19.10 11.18 5.96
N MET A 135 -17.93 11.12 6.61
CA MET A 135 -17.00 10.01 6.48
C MET A 135 -17.16 9.06 7.66
N HIS A 136 -17.54 7.82 7.37
CA HIS A 136 -17.52 6.71 8.31
C HIS A 136 -16.21 5.95 8.13
N THR A 137 -15.36 6.03 9.14
CA THR A 137 -14.27 5.07 9.31
C THR A 137 -14.78 3.95 10.22
N PRO A 138 -14.50 2.67 9.93
CA PRO A 138 -15.06 1.51 10.63
C PRO A 138 -14.80 1.50 12.13
N TYR A 139 -13.80 2.25 12.63
CA TYR A 139 -13.44 2.27 14.04
C TYR A 139 -13.23 3.69 14.58
N VAL A 140 -14.32 4.41 14.83
CA VAL A 140 -14.28 5.68 15.59
C VAL A 140 -14.04 5.34 17.08
N GLY A 141 -12.82 5.57 17.57
CA GLY A 141 -12.50 5.53 19.00
C GLY A 141 -12.36 4.13 19.66
N GLN A 142 -12.14 3.05 18.89
CA GLN A 142 -11.89 1.71 19.45
C GLN A 142 -10.44 1.23 19.24
N PRO A 143 -9.84 0.49 20.19
CA PRO A 143 -8.40 0.16 20.25
C PRO A 143 -7.95 -0.99 19.33
N LEU A 144 -8.78 -1.46 18.41
CA LEU A 144 -8.33 -2.31 17.29
C LEU A 144 -7.98 -1.42 16.10
N ALA A 145 -7.17 -0.40 16.36
CA ALA A 145 -6.62 0.46 15.33
C ALA A 145 -5.86 -0.43 14.33
N HIS A 146 -5.89 -0.07 13.05
CA HIS A 146 -4.75 -0.35 12.19
C HIS A 146 -3.47 0.10 12.93
N MET A 147 -2.37 -0.58 12.70
CA MET A 147 -1.10 -0.39 13.42
C MET A 147 -0.79 1.12 13.57
N ASP A 148 -0.47 1.58 14.80
CA ASP A 148 -0.41 3.02 15.15
C ASP A 148 0.18 3.88 14.04
N LEU A 149 -0.57 4.90 13.61
CA LEU A 149 -0.10 5.81 12.57
C LEU A 149 0.89 6.81 13.15
N THR A 150 2.18 6.68 12.81
CA THR A 150 3.21 7.63 13.21
C THR A 150 3.39 8.68 12.11
N PRO A 151 3.15 9.99 12.38
CA PRO A 151 3.29 11.02 11.35
C PRO A 151 4.75 11.15 10.89
N LEU A 152 4.95 11.20 9.56
CA LEU A 152 6.28 11.33 8.94
C LEU A 152 6.48 12.74 8.33
N ARG A 153 5.47 13.25 7.62
CA ARG A 153 5.38 14.61 7.04
C ARG A 153 3.92 14.93 6.71
N ASP A 154 3.60 16.16 6.29
CA ASP A 154 2.23 16.59 6.00
C ASP A 154 1.50 15.59 5.09
N GLY A 155 0.41 15.03 5.60
CA GLY A 155 -0.42 14.04 4.91
C GLY A 155 0.16 12.61 4.83
N THR A 156 1.34 12.33 5.38
CA THR A 156 2.01 11.01 5.32
C THR A 156 2.20 10.40 6.70
N HIS A 157 1.81 9.14 6.87
CA HIS A 157 1.93 8.40 8.13
C HIS A 157 2.58 7.03 7.90
N VAL A 158 3.40 6.59 8.85
CA VAL A 158 3.90 5.22 8.95
C VAL A 158 2.87 4.39 9.68
N VAL A 159 2.58 3.21 9.15
CA VAL A 159 1.70 2.23 9.78
C VAL A 159 2.53 1.37 10.74
N GLY A 160 2.21 1.43 12.04
CA GLY A 160 2.77 0.52 13.04
C GLY A 160 3.94 1.09 13.83
N PRO A 161 4.56 0.25 14.69
CA PRO A 161 5.65 0.70 15.54
C PRO A 161 6.81 1.20 14.69
N TYR A 162 7.03 2.50 14.70
CA TYR A 162 8.13 3.17 14.02
C TYR A 162 9.09 3.77 15.05
N ALA A 163 10.26 3.14 15.20
CA ALA A 163 11.36 3.69 15.99
C ALA A 163 12.40 4.29 15.03
N PRO A 164 12.46 5.62 14.85
CA PRO A 164 13.48 6.23 14.01
C PRO A 164 14.86 6.01 14.64
N THR A 165 15.66 5.13 14.06
CA THR A 165 17.07 4.89 14.45
C THR A 165 17.98 6.09 14.18
N ARG A 166 17.49 7.10 13.46
CA ARG A 166 18.19 8.35 13.18
C ARG A 166 17.24 9.52 13.35
N ARG A 167 17.60 10.48 14.22
CA ARG A 167 16.89 11.77 14.32
C ARG A 167 16.87 12.41 12.93
N LEU A 168 15.72 12.47 12.28
CA LEU A 168 15.51 13.32 11.11
C LEU A 168 15.83 14.76 11.56
N ARG A 169 16.87 15.35 10.97
CA ARG A 169 17.17 16.77 11.20
C ARG A 169 15.95 17.56 10.73
N ALA A 170 15.32 18.29 11.64
CA ALA A 170 14.28 19.23 11.29
C ALA A 170 14.81 20.18 10.21
N VAL A 171 14.12 20.24 9.07
CA VAL A 171 14.34 21.29 8.09
C VAL A 171 13.67 22.54 8.66
N PRO A 172 14.41 23.62 8.94
CA PRO A 172 13.81 24.84 9.44
C PRO A 172 12.88 25.43 8.37
N PRO A 173 11.78 26.10 8.78
CA PRO A 173 10.86 26.73 7.84
C PRO A 173 11.60 27.77 6.98
N ALA A 174 11.27 27.79 5.69
CA ALA A 174 11.77 28.81 4.77
C ALA A 174 11.35 30.21 5.27
N ALA A 175 12.32 31.11 5.33
CA ALA A 175 12.14 32.52 5.72
C ALA A 175 11.50 33.34 4.60
#